data_AF-A0A7X9HYS8-F1
#
_entry.id   AF-A0A7X9HYS8-F1
#
_cell.length_a   1.000
_cell.length_b   1.000
_cell.length_c   1.000
_cell.angle_alpha   90.00
_cell.angle_beta   90.00
_cell.angle_gamma   90.00
#
_symmetry.space_group_name_H-M   'P 1'
#
loop_
_entity.id
_entity.type
_entity.pdbx_description
1 polymer ?
#
loop_
_entity_poly.entity_id
_entity_poly.type
_entity_poly.pdbx_seq_one_letter_code
_entity_poly.pdbx_strand_id
1 'polypeptide(L)'
;MDETLNNNVNPSNPNLNSSPDPNQVAKDIQNFDSQSVPEDLDVQWTRWKCLVCGYVYEGAGAPRVCPKCGNEDPDKFDDAE
;
A
#
# COMPACT_ATOMS: atom_id res chain seq x y z
N MET A 1 0.08 -53.35 -18.28
CA MET A 1 1.14 -53.07 -17.29
C MET A 1 2.17 -52.23 -18.02
N ASP A 2 2.21 -50.91 -17.94
CA ASP A 2 2.04 -50.01 -16.79
C ASP A 2 1.59 -48.61 -17.28
N GLU A 3 0.79 -47.91 -16.48
CA GLU A 3 0.37 -46.50 -16.65
C GLU A 3 1.51 -45.54 -16.30
N THR A 4 1.64 -44.38 -16.96
CA THR A 4 1.67 -43.04 -16.29
C THR A 4 1.91 -41.85 -17.24
N LEU A 5 1.20 -40.77 -16.93
CA LEU A 5 1.28 -39.38 -17.46
C LEU A 5 2.71 -38.80 -17.45
N ASN A 6 3.05 -37.92 -18.40
CA ASN A 6 3.54 -36.56 -18.04
C ASN A 6 3.71 -35.54 -19.19
N ASN A 7 2.97 -34.43 -19.04
CA ASN A 7 3.33 -33.01 -19.16
C ASN A 7 3.72 -32.33 -20.49
N ASN A 8 2.73 -31.56 -20.94
CA ASN A 8 2.78 -30.33 -21.74
C ASN A 8 3.71 -29.25 -21.15
N VAL A 9 4.73 -28.82 -21.90
CA VAL A 9 5.22 -27.43 -21.90
C VAL A 9 5.64 -27.05 -23.32
N ASN A 10 4.93 -26.10 -23.92
CA ASN A 10 5.22 -25.47 -25.20
C ASN A 10 6.02 -24.17 -24.97
N PRO A 11 7.26 -24.02 -25.48
CA PRO A 11 7.97 -22.74 -25.43
C PRO A 11 7.62 -21.90 -26.66
N SER A 12 6.59 -21.06 -26.57
CA SER A 12 6.31 -19.99 -27.54
C SER A 12 7.20 -18.77 -27.21
N ASN A 13 8.27 -18.55 -27.97
CA ASN A 13 8.39 -17.67 -29.15
C ASN A 13 8.83 -16.22 -28.80
N PRO A 14 10.09 -15.82 -29.08
CA PRO A 14 10.55 -14.44 -28.94
C PRO A 14 10.29 -13.66 -30.24
N ASN A 15 9.46 -12.62 -30.20
CA ASN A 15 9.27 -11.70 -31.32
C ASN A 15 9.84 -10.32 -30.98
N LEU A 16 10.94 -9.95 -31.65
CA LEU A 16 11.66 -8.67 -31.53
C LEU A 16 11.74 -8.03 -32.92
N ASN A 17 10.89 -7.05 -33.20
CA ASN A 17 10.96 -6.16 -34.38
C ASN A 17 9.91 -5.04 -34.20
N SER A 18 10.06 -3.76 -34.57
CA SER A 18 11.12 -2.90 -35.13
C SER A 18 10.55 -1.45 -35.07
N SER A 19 11.42 -0.45 -34.93
CA SER A 19 11.28 1.01 -35.23
C SER A 19 9.94 1.76 -35.01
N PRO A 20 9.89 2.83 -34.19
CA PRO A 20 8.69 3.66 -34.00
C PRO A 20 8.47 4.68 -35.14
N ASP A 21 7.28 4.68 -35.74
CA ASP A 21 6.79 5.70 -36.68
C ASP A 21 6.22 6.93 -35.92
N PRO A 22 6.63 8.18 -36.24
CA PRO A 22 6.24 9.37 -35.49
C PRO A 22 4.84 9.96 -35.82
N ASN A 23 4.07 9.38 -36.75
CA ASN A 23 2.79 9.94 -37.21
C ASN A 23 1.53 9.31 -36.59
N GLN A 24 1.66 8.53 -35.52
CA GLN A 24 0.52 7.97 -34.78
C GLN A 24 0.07 8.82 -33.56
N VAL A 25 0.43 10.10 -33.50
CA VAL A 25 -0.05 11.02 -32.44
C VAL A 25 -1.40 11.61 -32.85
N ALA A 26 -2.42 10.77 -32.91
CA ALA A 26 -3.80 11.18 -32.80
C ALA A 26 -4.63 9.94 -32.50
N LYS A 27 -5.32 9.97 -31.35
CA LYS A 27 -6.24 8.94 -30.83
C LYS A 27 -5.58 7.90 -29.91
N ASP A 28 -5.00 8.36 -28.82
CA ASP A 28 -5.15 7.66 -27.55
C ASP A 28 -4.99 8.67 -26.39
N ILE A 29 -6.07 9.39 -26.09
CA ILE A 29 -6.26 9.95 -24.74
C ILE A 29 -7.25 9.01 -24.07
N GLN A 30 -6.98 7.70 -23.98
CA GLN A 30 -7.73 6.77 -23.12
C GLN A 30 -6.93 5.57 -22.57
N ASN A 31 -5.59 5.58 -22.61
CA ASN A 31 -4.77 4.66 -21.81
C ASN A 31 -4.15 5.36 -20.60
N PHE A 32 -5.00 5.64 -19.62
CA PHE A 32 -4.59 5.78 -18.22
C PHE A 32 -4.70 4.40 -17.55
N ASP A 33 -4.02 3.39 -18.11
CA ASP A 33 -3.95 2.06 -17.50
C ASP A 33 -2.71 2.00 -16.61
N SER A 34 -2.96 2.25 -15.34
CA SER A 34 -2.58 1.33 -14.27
C SER A 34 -1.14 0.80 -14.29
N GLN A 35 -0.20 1.62 -13.87
CA GLN A 35 1.04 1.10 -13.27
C GLN A 35 1.32 1.76 -11.92
N SER A 36 0.62 1.21 -10.91
CA SER A 36 1.17 0.91 -9.58
C SER A 36 1.65 2.10 -8.74
N VAL A 37 0.73 2.95 -8.28
CA VAL A 37 0.88 3.42 -6.89
C VAL A 37 0.53 2.22 -6.02
N PRO A 38 1.48 1.69 -5.23
CA PRO A 38 1.14 0.65 -4.27
C PRO A 38 -0.01 1.17 -3.42
N GLU A 39 -0.88 0.24 -3.07
CA GLU A 39 -2.00 0.34 -2.15
C GLU A 39 -1.47 0.77 -0.75
N ASP A 40 -0.91 1.98 -0.66
CA ASP A 40 -0.54 2.69 0.55
C ASP A 40 -1.85 3.23 1.13
N LEU A 41 -2.64 2.27 1.62
CA LEU A 41 -3.95 2.48 2.20
C LEU A 41 -3.76 3.36 3.43
N ASP A 42 -4.04 4.65 3.27
CA ASP A 42 -4.39 5.62 4.29
C ASP A 42 -3.95 5.21 5.71
N VAL A 43 -2.65 5.27 6.00
CA VAL A 43 -2.19 5.15 7.39
C VAL A 43 -2.67 6.40 8.09
N GLN A 44 -3.92 6.38 8.57
CA GLN A 44 -4.58 7.53 9.17
C GLN A 44 -3.75 7.89 10.42
N TRP A 45 -2.92 8.91 10.26
CA TRP A 45 -2.00 9.33 11.30
C TRP A 45 -2.75 10.22 12.26
N THR A 46 -3.18 9.63 13.38
CA THR A 46 -3.92 10.35 14.42
C THR A 46 -2.94 10.87 15.47
N ARG A 47 -3.23 12.04 16.04
CA ARG A 47 -2.51 12.51 17.22
C ARG A 47 -3.35 12.22 18.45
N TRP A 48 -2.73 11.65 19.48
CA TRP A 48 -3.37 11.21 20.71
C TRP A 48 -2.83 12.01 21.88
N LYS A 49 -3.69 12.80 22.52
CA LYS A 49 -3.36 13.60 23.71
C LYS A 49 -3.75 12.86 24.97
N CYS A 50 -2.77 12.64 25.84
CA CYS A 50 -3.01 12.15 27.19
C CYS A 50 -3.71 13.23 28.02
N LEU A 51 -4.95 12.96 28.46
CA LEU A 51 -5.75 13.85 29.31
C LEU A 51 -5.21 13.96 30.74
N VAL A 52 -4.31 13.04 31.17
CA VAL A 52 -3.69 13.07 32.51
C VAL A 52 -2.53 14.08 32.59
N CYS A 53 -1.66 14.14 31.56
CA CYS A 53 -0.44 14.95 31.61
C CYS A 53 -0.23 15.88 30.41
N GLY A 54 -1.10 15.81 29.40
CA GLY A 54 -1.02 16.62 28.18
C GLY A 54 0.01 16.17 27.15
N TYR A 55 0.63 14.98 27.28
CA TYR A 55 1.55 14.46 26.27
C TYR A 55 0.81 14.12 24.97
N VAL A 56 1.36 14.51 23.82
CA VAL A 56 0.82 14.17 22.50
C VAL A 56 1.67 13.07 21.88
N TYR A 57 1.03 11.97 21.51
CA TYR A 57 1.61 10.85 20.79
C TYR A 57 1.13 10.89 19.34
N GLU A 58 2.01 10.69 18.37
CA GLU A 58 1.69 10.76 16.96
C GLU A 58 1.80 9.35 16.35
N GLY A 59 0.70 8.78 15.88
CA GLY A 59 0.70 7.47 15.23
C GLY A 59 -0.70 6.94 14.91
N ALA A 60 -0.76 5.83 14.17
CA ALA A 60 -2.02 5.26 13.69
C ALA A 60 -3.00 4.78 14.79
N GLY A 61 -2.59 4.76 16.06
CA GLY A 61 -3.46 4.35 17.18
C GLY A 61 -2.97 4.84 18.53
N ALA A 62 -3.89 4.89 19.50
CA ALA A 62 -3.62 5.35 20.85
C ALA A 62 -2.58 4.45 21.55
N PRO A 63 -1.61 5.02 22.29
CA PRO A 63 -0.66 4.23 23.05
C PRO A 63 -1.34 3.56 24.25
N ARG A 64 -0.95 2.33 24.59
CA ARG A 64 -1.45 1.62 25.79
C ARG A 64 -0.96 2.26 27.10
N VAL A 65 0.21 2.88 27.06
CA VAL A 65 0.83 3.51 28.24
C VAL A 65 1.41 4.85 27.82
N CYS A 66 1.12 5.90 28.57
CA CYS A 66 1.67 7.23 28.31
C CYS A 66 3.17 7.22 28.62
N PRO A 67 4.05 7.55 27.66
CA PRO A 67 5.50 7.54 27.88
C PRO A 67 5.95 8.67 28.82
N LYS A 68 5.11 9.68 29.08
CA LYS A 68 5.44 10.83 29.93
C LYS A 68 5.05 10.63 31.39
N CYS A 69 3.83 10.14 31.66
CA CYS A 69 3.34 9.97 33.04
C CYS A 69 3.14 8.52 33.46
N GLY A 70 3.28 7.55 32.56
CA GLY A 70 3.04 6.14 32.84
C GLY A 70 1.57 5.74 32.95
N ASN A 71 0.62 6.61 32.58
CA ASN A 71 -0.80 6.27 32.58
C ASN A 71 -1.09 5.12 31.62
N GLU A 72 -1.64 4.02 32.13
CA GLU A 72 -2.00 2.81 31.39
C GLU A 72 -3.48 2.77 30.96
N ASP A 73 -4.26 3.78 31.35
CA ASP A 73 -5.69 3.85 31.08
C ASP A 73 -5.94 4.44 29.67
N PRO A 74 -6.42 3.65 28.69
CA PRO A 74 -6.61 4.10 27.32
C PRO A 74 -7.78 5.09 27.15
N ASP A 75 -8.72 5.13 28.11
CA ASP A 75 -9.84 6.08 28.12
C ASP A 75 -9.35 7.52 28.40
N LYS A 76 -8.15 7.66 28.95
CA LYS A 76 -7.49 8.95 29.17
C LYS A 76 -6.72 9.49 27.95
N PHE A 77 -6.94 8.95 26.76
CA PHE A 77 -6.34 9.47 25.52
C PHE A 77 -7.44 9.95 24.57
N ASP A 78 -7.34 11.21 24.16
CA ASP A 78 -8.28 11.86 23.24
C ASP A 78 -7.55 12.32 21.97
N ASP A 79 -8.31 12.72 20.94
CA ASP A 79 -7.70 13.25 19.72
C ASP A 79 -7.01 14.59 20.03
N ALA A 80 -5.84 14.78 19.44
CA ALA A 80 -5.06 16.01 19.54
C ALA A 80 -5.17 16.81 18.22
N GLU A 81 -6.40 17.13 17.80
CA GLU A 81 -6.65 18.13 16.76
C GLU A 81 -5.98 19.47 17.09
#